data_AF-A0A7S3QE44-F1
#
_entry.id   AF-A0A7S3QE44-F1
#
_cell.length_a   1.000
_cell.length_b   1.000
_cell.length_c   1.000
_cell.angle_alpha   90.00
_cell.angle_beta   90.00
_cell.angle_gamma   90.00
#
_symmetry.space_group_name_H-M   'P 1'
#
loop_
_entity.id
_entity.type
_entity.pdbx_description
1 polymer ?
#
loop_
_entity_poly.entity_id
_entity_poly.type
_entity_poly.pdbx_seq_one_letter_code
_entity_poly.pdbx_strand_id
1 'polypeptide(L)'
;MDNLQRDEAPGSTFQKRCLKIAHLPKSCALIPFVLISIAILAWCNQDLVIGGINLLDTNVPRTTAANGLRKTESTISQHSIESSRELSHSQHAPVFSSKGGFAESDGTRQEQTRPTFYFHFGPKKTGTTTIQNTFETSRELLHSSTSYRYVGRVNLGRVAKDMPGLYTAEILETSRGTKELSSVVLSHLSKGRSPIFSSERISTMLYKSDDEKEKPRIANVQSLVDSVRKKGWQVKPIVGYRRLFSWVPSYHAQRVFRFHDPQCRMSMIKWFDQHDAIWECTSKESFVDQHPTQMLVDKLNSQLGLDDVAIVNMHRMKPEDRGDIFHQVVREVLPGVGSFLKDFDKKYSLELANTSTAKIPNYYHLVTAFAIAEGIENQSIQKIQEAASKLHRKSAEIAKMFGGEDNIPTHCFSDDQLKKLLKMSLKFEKELFPEWFAMDGTELGHRNEFQEAIDNGKFCEWDVEMMLKKKELRDLVKKTFKHQKELYW
;
A
#
# COMPACT_ATOMS: atom_id res chain seq x y z
N MET A 1 -15.45 -48.46 -53.90
CA MET A 1 -16.30 -48.42 -52.70
C MET A 1 -15.39 -48.06 -51.53
N ASP A 2 -15.22 -46.84 -51.04
CA ASP A 2 -15.54 -45.46 -51.43
C ASP A 2 -14.43 -44.63 -50.75
N ASN A 3 -13.55 -43.97 -51.49
CA ASN A 3 -13.54 -42.53 -51.78
C ASN A 3 -13.99 -41.61 -50.63
N LEU A 4 -13.04 -40.86 -50.05
CA LEU A 4 -13.25 -39.46 -49.67
C LEU A 4 -11.94 -38.68 -49.86
N GLN A 5 -11.99 -37.82 -50.88
CA GLN A 5 -10.99 -36.87 -51.34
C GLN A 5 -10.81 -35.73 -50.34
N ARG A 6 -9.56 -35.22 -50.21
CA ARG A 6 -9.29 -33.88 -49.71
C ARG A 6 -8.99 -32.99 -50.89
N ASP A 7 -9.84 -32.00 -51.09
CA ASP A 7 -9.69 -30.95 -52.10
C ASP A 7 -8.64 -29.92 -51.70
N GLU A 8 -7.90 -29.49 -52.72
CA GLU A 8 -6.98 -28.36 -52.71
C GLU A 8 -7.67 -27.04 -53.13
N ALA A 9 -6.99 -25.95 -52.77
CA ALA A 9 -6.97 -24.61 -53.39
C ALA A 9 -8.00 -23.56 -52.90
N PRO A 10 -7.77 -22.24 -53.13
CA PRO A 10 -6.61 -21.55 -53.71
C PRO A 10 -6.08 -20.35 -52.88
N GLY A 11 -4.92 -19.84 -53.32
CA GLY A 11 -4.19 -18.75 -52.68
C GLY A 11 -4.80 -17.35 -52.77
N SER A 12 -4.19 -16.44 -52.00
CA SER A 12 -4.22 -15.02 -52.30
C SER A 12 -2.88 -14.38 -51.93
N THR A 13 -2.36 -13.69 -52.94
CA THR A 13 -1.18 -12.87 -53.01
C THR A 13 -1.33 -11.62 -52.14
N PHE A 14 -0.41 -11.35 -51.20
CA PHE A 14 -0.24 -10.01 -50.67
C PHE A 14 1.19 -9.50 -50.89
N GLN A 15 1.26 -8.51 -51.76
CA GLN A 15 2.45 -7.86 -52.28
C GLN A 15 3.12 -6.97 -51.23
N LYS A 16 4.46 -7.03 -51.26
CA LYS A 16 5.42 -6.11 -50.67
C LYS A 16 5.06 -4.65 -50.98
N ARG A 17 5.03 -3.78 -49.95
CA ARG A 17 5.31 -2.35 -50.09
C ARG A 17 6.65 -2.04 -49.43
N CYS A 18 7.70 -2.09 -50.23
CA CYS A 18 8.97 -1.46 -49.95
C CYS A 18 8.93 0.02 -50.36
N LEU A 19 9.71 0.79 -49.61
CA LEU A 19 10.09 2.20 -49.73
C LEU A 19 10.01 2.84 -51.12
N LYS A 20 9.43 4.04 -51.15
CA LYS A 20 9.88 5.16 -51.99
C LYS A 20 9.82 6.45 -51.15
N ILE A 21 10.97 6.87 -50.62
CA ILE A 21 11.19 8.26 -50.23
C ILE A 21 12.13 8.84 -51.28
N ALA A 22 11.63 9.86 -51.97
CA ALA A 22 12.31 10.58 -53.03
C ALA A 22 13.34 11.59 -52.48
N HIS A 23 14.33 11.84 -53.32
CA HIS A 23 15.43 12.80 -53.20
C HIS A 23 15.05 14.20 -52.71
N LEU A 24 15.86 14.76 -51.80
CA LEU A 24 16.17 16.19 -51.71
C LEU A 24 17.68 16.38 -51.43
N PRO A 25 18.30 17.47 -51.94
CA PRO A 25 19.73 17.53 -52.20
C PRO A 25 20.58 17.98 -51.00
N LYS A 26 21.85 17.55 -51.03
CA LYS A 26 22.95 18.02 -50.19
C LYS A 26 23.40 19.41 -50.63
N SER A 27 23.34 20.40 -49.74
CA SER A 27 24.37 21.44 -49.62
C SER A 27 24.12 22.42 -48.45
N CYS A 28 25.24 22.77 -47.80
CA CYS A 28 25.52 23.98 -47.00
C CYS A 28 25.28 24.00 -45.47
N ALA A 29 26.42 23.96 -44.77
CA ALA A 29 26.87 24.89 -43.70
C ALA A 29 26.40 24.71 -42.23
N LEU A 30 27.29 24.06 -41.46
CA LEU A 30 27.85 24.42 -40.14
C LEU A 30 27.35 25.71 -39.39
N ILE A 31 26.99 25.50 -38.10
CA ILE A 31 27.05 26.38 -36.87
C ILE A 31 25.78 27.20 -36.47
N PRO A 32 25.35 27.27 -35.18
CA PRO A 32 25.33 26.27 -34.09
C PRO A 32 23.97 26.14 -33.35
N PHE A 33 23.69 24.96 -32.82
CA PHE A 33 22.49 24.58 -32.05
C PHE A 33 22.37 25.17 -30.63
N VAL A 34 23.18 26.18 -30.27
CA VAL A 34 23.30 26.67 -28.88
C VAL A 34 22.29 27.77 -28.54
N LEU A 35 21.75 28.51 -29.52
CA LEU A 35 20.82 29.61 -29.24
C LEU A 35 19.34 29.19 -29.13
N ILE A 36 18.97 28.05 -29.74
CA ILE A 36 17.58 27.53 -29.66
C ILE A 36 17.30 26.88 -28.28
N SER A 37 18.34 26.35 -27.61
CA SER A 37 18.19 25.77 -26.28
C SER A 37 17.99 26.83 -25.18
N ILE A 38 18.50 28.05 -25.38
CA ILE A 38 18.32 29.17 -24.42
C ILE A 38 16.94 29.82 -24.61
N ALA A 39 16.40 29.89 -25.83
CA ALA A 39 15.07 30.43 -26.07
C ALA A 39 13.94 29.52 -25.54
N ILE A 40 14.11 28.20 -25.58
CA ILE A 40 13.13 27.25 -25.02
C ILE A 40 13.18 27.21 -23.48
N LEU A 41 14.35 27.44 -22.87
CA LEU A 41 14.48 27.57 -21.41
C LEU A 41 14.00 28.93 -20.88
N ALA A 42 14.06 30.00 -21.69
CA ALA A 42 13.53 31.31 -21.32
C ALA A 42 12.00 31.38 -21.43
N TRP A 43 11.38 30.66 -22.38
CA TRP A 43 9.93 30.67 -22.54
C TRP A 43 9.18 29.80 -21.51
N CYS A 44 9.83 28.74 -20.99
CA CYS A 44 9.26 27.92 -19.91
C CYS A 44 9.37 28.53 -18.50
N ASN A 45 9.99 29.70 -18.33
CA ASN A 45 10.26 30.30 -17.01
C ASN A 45 9.49 31.60 -16.72
N GLN A 46 8.58 32.04 -17.60
CA GLN A 46 7.84 33.31 -17.41
C GLN A 46 6.36 33.19 -17.09
N ASP A 47 5.74 32.00 -17.20
CA ASP A 47 4.32 31.82 -16.86
C ASP A 47 4.12 30.86 -15.67
N LEU A 48 4.59 31.22 -14.48
CA LEU A 48 4.03 30.68 -13.22
C LEU A 48 4.47 31.47 -11.98
N VAL A 49 4.30 32.79 -12.02
CA VAL A 49 4.19 33.63 -10.83
C VAL A 49 2.91 34.44 -10.98
N ILE A 50 1.82 33.96 -10.37
CA ILE A 50 0.68 34.70 -9.82
C ILE A 50 -0.26 33.64 -9.23
N GLY A 51 -0.45 33.70 -7.92
CA GLY A 51 -1.37 32.79 -7.22
C GLY A 51 -1.03 32.54 -5.76
N GLY A 52 -0.50 33.54 -5.05
CA GLY A 52 -0.49 33.52 -3.59
C GLY A 52 -1.94 33.58 -3.09
N ILE A 53 -2.44 32.48 -2.54
CA ILE A 53 -3.72 32.47 -1.83
C ILE A 53 -3.44 32.93 -0.41
N ASN A 54 -3.79 34.19 -0.15
CA ASN A 54 -4.07 34.70 1.18
C ASN A 54 -5.11 33.81 1.84
N LEU A 55 -4.77 33.26 3.01
CA LEU A 55 -5.74 32.74 3.97
C LEU A 55 -6.57 33.92 4.47
N LEU A 56 -7.72 34.13 3.83
CA LEU A 56 -8.76 35.00 4.35
C LEU A 56 -9.52 34.25 5.44
N ASP A 57 -9.43 34.83 6.63
CA ASP A 57 -10.34 34.71 7.75
C ASP A 57 -11.80 34.59 7.27
N THR A 58 -12.43 33.44 7.55
CA THR A 58 -13.89 33.34 7.55
C THR A 58 -14.31 32.84 8.92
N ASN A 59 -14.57 33.81 9.79
CA ASN A 59 -15.41 33.65 10.97
C ASN A 59 -16.80 33.16 10.51
N VAL A 60 -17.04 31.86 10.63
CA VAL A 60 -18.39 31.27 10.61
C VAL A 60 -18.74 30.88 12.04
N PRO A 61 -19.86 31.36 12.60
CA PRO A 61 -20.22 31.11 13.99
C PRO A 61 -20.53 29.63 14.22
N ARG A 62 -19.93 29.06 15.27
CA ARG A 62 -20.30 27.75 15.83
C ARG A 62 -21.77 27.81 16.26
N THR A 63 -22.63 27.13 15.52
CA THR A 63 -23.93 26.69 16.04
C THR A 63 -23.70 25.47 16.92
N THR A 64 -23.89 25.65 18.22
CA THR A 64 -24.00 24.58 19.21
C THR A 64 -25.27 23.78 18.95
N ALA A 65 -25.15 22.66 18.23
CA ALA A 65 -26.17 21.62 18.22
C ALA A 65 -26.07 20.84 19.53
N ALA A 66 -27.12 20.96 20.36
CA ALA A 66 -27.27 20.22 21.58
C ALA A 66 -27.37 18.71 21.29
N ASN A 67 -26.46 17.93 21.88
CA ASN A 67 -26.50 16.48 21.88
C ASN A 67 -27.73 15.99 22.67
N GLY A 68 -28.76 15.56 21.94
CA GLY A 68 -29.78 14.67 22.47
C GLY A 68 -29.23 13.24 22.56
N LEU A 69 -28.56 12.91 23.66
CA LEU A 69 -28.22 11.54 24.03
C LEU A 69 -29.53 10.75 24.24
N ARG A 70 -29.96 9.98 23.23
CA ARG A 70 -30.82 8.82 23.47
C ARG A 70 -29.91 7.66 23.87
N LYS A 71 -29.90 7.33 25.17
CA LYS A 71 -29.48 6.03 25.65
C LYS A 71 -30.40 4.97 25.02
N THR A 72 -29.92 4.27 24.01
CA THR A 72 -30.42 2.93 23.72
C THR A 72 -29.67 1.98 24.64
N GLU A 73 -30.33 1.54 25.71
CA GLU A 73 -29.90 0.38 26.48
C GLU A 73 -29.96 -0.84 25.55
N SER A 74 -28.81 -1.26 25.02
CA SER A 74 -28.68 -2.60 24.48
C SER A 74 -28.37 -3.54 25.63
N THR A 75 -29.38 -4.30 26.02
CA THR A 75 -29.23 -5.44 26.93
C THR A 75 -28.43 -6.51 26.19
N ILE A 76 -27.11 -6.46 26.33
CA ILE A 76 -26.22 -7.56 25.91
C ILE A 76 -26.43 -8.68 26.92
N SER A 77 -27.24 -9.66 26.52
CA SER A 77 -27.38 -10.94 27.18
C SER A 77 -26.02 -11.65 27.20
N GLN A 78 -25.37 -11.69 28.37
CA GLN A 78 -24.24 -12.57 28.65
C GLN A 78 -24.73 -14.03 28.65
N HIS A 79 -24.77 -14.66 27.48
CA HIS A 79 -24.85 -16.12 27.39
C HIS A 79 -23.44 -16.71 27.47
N SER A 80 -23.13 -17.25 28.65
CA SER A 80 -22.36 -18.48 28.88
C SER A 80 -21.36 -18.90 27.80
N ILE A 81 -20.09 -18.53 28.01
CA ILE A 81 -18.95 -19.15 27.32
C ILE A 81 -18.68 -20.49 28.02
N GLU A 82 -19.17 -21.57 27.43
CA GLU A 82 -18.76 -22.93 27.79
C GLU A 82 -17.39 -23.20 27.17
N SER A 83 -16.40 -23.42 28.05
CA SER A 83 -15.01 -23.68 27.70
C SER A 83 -14.86 -25.14 27.24
N SER A 84 -14.93 -25.38 25.93
CA SER A 84 -14.50 -26.65 25.34
C SER A 84 -12.97 -26.67 25.27
N ARG A 85 -12.34 -27.35 26.24
CA ARG A 85 -10.93 -27.77 26.19
C ARG A 85 -10.80 -28.88 25.15
N GLU A 86 -10.45 -28.53 23.92
CA GLU A 86 -9.89 -29.51 22.96
C GLU A 86 -8.36 -29.43 22.99
N LEU A 87 -7.75 -30.56 23.34
CA LEU A 87 -6.33 -30.86 23.24
C LEU A 87 -5.97 -31.01 21.76
N SER A 88 -5.38 -29.98 21.15
CA SER A 88 -4.66 -30.12 19.88
C SER A 88 -3.15 -30.09 20.12
N HIS A 89 -2.48 -31.17 19.71
CA HIS A 89 -1.03 -31.22 19.58
C HIS A 89 -0.60 -30.24 18.48
N SER A 90 -0.13 -29.06 18.86
CA SER A 90 0.55 -28.13 17.96
C SER A 90 2.06 -28.32 18.09
N GLN A 91 2.70 -28.71 16.99
CA GLN A 91 4.15 -28.76 16.85
C GLN A 91 4.71 -27.34 16.88
N HIS A 92 5.67 -27.12 17.79
CA HIS A 92 6.60 -26.00 17.92
C HIS A 92 6.34 -24.74 17.07
N ALA A 93 5.55 -23.81 17.61
CA ALA A 93 5.65 -22.41 17.20
C ALA A 93 7.01 -21.83 17.65
N PRO A 94 7.71 -21.05 16.82
CA PRO A 94 8.94 -20.37 17.22
C PRO A 94 8.65 -19.42 18.39
N VAL A 95 9.36 -19.61 19.50
CA VAL A 95 9.26 -18.76 20.69
C VAL A 95 9.94 -17.43 20.37
N PHE A 96 9.15 -16.41 20.05
CA PHE A 96 9.61 -15.04 19.89
C PHE A 96 9.81 -14.38 21.26
N SER A 97 11.00 -14.55 21.84
CA SER A 97 11.37 -13.86 23.09
C SER A 97 11.66 -12.38 22.84
N SER A 98 10.65 -11.53 23.00
CA SER A 98 10.77 -10.06 22.98
C SER A 98 11.29 -9.46 24.31
N LYS A 99 12.27 -10.11 24.96
CA LYS A 99 12.89 -9.59 26.20
C LYS A 99 13.86 -8.43 25.90
N GLY A 100 13.31 -7.31 25.45
CA GLY A 100 13.94 -5.99 25.49
C GLY A 100 13.36 -5.17 26.64
N GLY A 101 13.71 -5.53 27.88
CA GLY A 101 13.37 -4.70 29.04
C GLY A 101 14.18 -3.41 29.01
N PHE A 102 13.51 -2.26 29.04
CA PHE A 102 14.13 -0.95 29.23
C PHE A 102 14.66 -0.86 30.66
N ALA A 103 15.86 -1.41 30.90
CA ALA A 103 16.65 -1.03 32.05
C ALA A 103 17.26 0.35 31.74
N GLU A 104 16.91 1.37 32.52
CA GLU A 104 17.65 2.63 32.55
C GLU A 104 19.10 2.30 32.93
N SER A 105 20.00 2.33 31.93
CA SER A 105 21.37 1.90 32.08
C SER A 105 22.21 2.99 32.74
N ASP A 106 22.61 2.71 33.97
CA ASP A 106 23.62 3.40 34.74
C ASP A 106 24.99 3.25 34.05
N GLY A 107 25.38 4.21 33.20
CA GLY A 107 26.75 4.49 32.73
C GLY A 107 27.62 3.37 32.11
N THR A 108 27.18 2.12 32.06
CA THR A 108 27.97 0.99 31.58
C THR A 108 28.10 1.07 30.07
N ARG A 109 29.36 1.17 29.62
CA ARG A 109 29.85 1.12 28.24
C ARG A 109 28.95 0.20 27.39
N GLN A 110 28.03 0.78 26.63
CA GLN A 110 27.18 0.03 25.70
C GLN A 110 28.10 -0.78 24.80
N GLU A 111 28.03 -2.11 24.90
CA GLU A 111 28.68 -2.98 23.93
C GLU A 111 28.22 -2.52 22.55
N GLN A 112 29.17 -2.07 21.73
CA GLN A 112 28.87 -1.65 20.37
C GLN A 112 28.35 -2.85 19.61
N THR A 113 27.02 -2.96 19.52
CA THR A 113 26.36 -3.99 18.74
C THR A 113 26.85 -3.87 17.30
N ARG A 114 27.29 -5.00 16.73
CA ARG A 114 27.76 -5.06 15.35
C ARG A 114 26.69 -4.47 14.40
N PRO A 115 27.08 -3.64 13.42
CA PRO A 115 26.15 -3.10 12.43
C PRO A 115 25.31 -4.17 11.74
N THR A 116 24.04 -3.86 11.55
CA THR A 116 23.03 -4.75 10.95
C THR A 116 22.43 -4.09 9.72
N PHE A 117 22.21 -4.86 8.65
CA PHE A 117 21.42 -4.41 7.51
C PHE A 117 19.94 -4.65 7.80
N TYR A 118 19.21 -3.57 8.03
CA TYR A 118 17.76 -3.63 8.25
C TYR A 118 17.04 -3.56 6.91
N PHE A 119 16.22 -4.58 6.67
CA PHE A 119 15.54 -4.76 5.39
C PHE A 119 14.04 -4.77 5.62
N HIS A 120 13.39 -3.63 5.41
CA HIS A 120 11.96 -3.45 5.67
C HIS A 120 11.13 -3.70 4.41
N PHE A 121 10.12 -4.56 4.54
CA PHE A 121 9.10 -4.80 3.54
C PHE A 121 7.82 -5.16 4.28
N GLY A 122 6.69 -4.59 3.87
CA GLY A 122 5.39 -4.97 4.40
C GLY A 122 4.55 -5.63 3.31
N PRO A 123 3.60 -6.52 3.66
CA PRO A 123 2.46 -6.77 2.81
C PRO A 123 1.87 -5.42 2.34
N LYS A 124 1.20 -5.41 1.20
CA LYS A 124 0.54 -4.17 0.78
C LYS A 124 -0.42 -3.73 1.87
N LYS A 125 -0.55 -2.41 2.06
CA LYS A 125 -1.50 -1.82 3.03
C LYS A 125 -1.22 -2.06 4.51
N THR A 126 0.04 -2.28 4.86
CA THR A 126 0.52 -2.33 6.25
C THR A 126 1.30 -1.07 6.64
N GLY A 127 0.91 0.12 6.13
CA GLY A 127 1.60 1.38 6.47
C GLY A 127 3.01 1.55 5.92
N THR A 128 3.51 0.61 5.09
CA THR A 128 4.87 0.60 4.55
C THR A 128 5.24 1.90 3.83
N THR A 129 4.32 2.47 3.04
CA THR A 129 4.54 3.74 2.33
C THR A 129 4.72 4.89 3.30
N THR A 130 3.92 4.96 4.38
CA THR A 130 4.06 5.98 5.42
C THR A 130 5.44 5.88 6.09
N ILE A 131 5.85 4.68 6.48
CA ILE A 131 7.17 4.43 7.08
C ILE A 131 8.30 4.86 6.13
N GLN A 132 8.19 4.54 4.84
CA GLN A 132 9.16 4.95 3.81
C GLN A 132 9.24 6.46 3.66
N ASN A 133 8.09 7.13 3.57
CA ASN A 133 8.00 8.58 3.48
C ASN A 133 8.67 9.23 4.69
N THR A 134 8.35 8.74 5.88
CA THR A 134 8.91 9.30 7.12
C THR A 134 10.42 9.09 7.21
N PHE A 135 10.94 7.90 6.87
CA PHE A 135 12.40 7.68 6.78
C PHE A 135 13.08 8.60 5.77
N GLU A 136 12.46 8.85 4.62
CA GLU A 136 12.99 9.74 3.59
C GLU A 136 13.02 11.19 4.10
N THR A 137 11.91 11.69 4.64
CA THR A 137 11.81 13.04 5.20
C THR A 137 12.73 13.25 6.39
N SER A 138 12.90 12.24 7.25
CA SER A 138 13.70 12.34 8.47
C SER A 138 15.15 11.92 8.31
N ARG A 139 15.60 11.62 7.08
CA ARG A 139 16.90 11.02 6.79
C ARG A 139 18.06 11.77 7.43
N GLU A 140 18.13 13.08 7.21
CA GLU A 140 19.24 13.90 7.70
C GLU A 140 19.33 13.89 9.23
N LEU A 141 18.17 13.94 9.90
CA LEU A 141 18.12 13.84 11.36
C LEU A 141 18.57 12.45 11.83
N LEU A 142 18.10 11.38 11.17
CA LEU A 142 18.52 10.01 11.48
C LEU A 142 20.03 9.85 11.32
N HIS A 143 20.60 10.42 10.25
CA HIS A 143 22.03 10.32 9.93
C HIS A 143 22.91 11.09 10.92
N SER A 144 22.47 12.26 11.37
CA SER A 144 23.22 13.11 12.30
C SER A 144 23.13 12.66 13.76
N SER A 145 22.03 12.04 14.16
CA SER A 145 21.77 11.63 15.56
C SER A 145 22.03 10.16 15.85
N THR A 146 22.24 9.32 14.82
CA THR A 146 22.40 7.86 15.00
C THR A 146 23.44 7.22 14.06
N SER A 147 23.72 5.94 14.26
CA SER A 147 24.50 5.10 13.34
C SER A 147 23.69 4.55 12.16
N TYR A 148 22.37 4.78 12.11
CA TYR A 148 21.51 4.27 11.05
C TYR A 148 21.59 5.09 9.77
N ARG A 149 21.51 4.44 8.62
CA ARG A 149 21.56 5.11 7.30
C ARG A 149 20.44 4.61 6.42
N TYR A 150 19.41 5.42 6.25
CA TYR A 150 18.38 5.13 5.27
C TYR A 150 18.92 5.28 3.84
N VAL A 151 18.86 4.18 3.08
CA VAL A 151 19.34 4.06 1.69
C VAL A 151 18.22 3.68 0.71
N GLY A 152 16.98 3.53 1.20
CA GLY A 152 15.79 3.32 0.38
C GLY A 152 15.15 4.62 -0.10
N ARG A 153 14.20 4.54 -1.03
CA ARG A 153 13.44 5.70 -1.53
C ARG A 153 11.98 5.34 -1.79
N VAL A 154 11.08 6.31 -1.63
CA VAL A 154 9.68 6.20 -2.02
C VAL A 154 9.51 6.41 -3.53
N ASN A 155 8.70 5.53 -4.14
CA ASN A 155 8.14 5.76 -5.46
C ASN A 155 7.04 6.83 -5.41
N LEU A 156 7.43 8.09 -5.56
CA LEU A 156 6.55 9.13 -6.06
C LEU A 156 7.20 9.74 -7.30
N GLY A 157 6.51 9.71 -8.44
CA GLY A 157 6.97 10.15 -9.76
C GLY A 157 7.31 11.63 -9.88
N ARG A 158 7.71 12.30 -8.80
CA ARG A 158 8.17 13.68 -8.77
C ARG A 158 9.56 13.72 -8.15
N VAL A 159 10.54 14.10 -8.98
CA VAL A 159 11.77 14.81 -8.59
C VAL A 159 12.63 14.16 -7.49
N ALA A 160 13.27 13.03 -7.78
CA ALA A 160 14.51 12.68 -7.05
C ALA A 160 15.50 11.90 -7.90
N LYS A 161 15.77 12.42 -9.10
CA LYS A 161 16.92 11.94 -9.88
C LYS A 161 18.26 12.30 -9.22
N ASP A 162 18.27 13.19 -8.22
CA ASP A 162 19.49 13.86 -7.78
C ASP A 162 19.78 13.78 -6.28
N MET A 163 19.28 12.77 -5.56
CA MET A 163 19.71 12.52 -4.17
C MET A 163 20.75 11.39 -4.12
N PRO A 164 22.05 11.69 -3.96
CA PRO A 164 23.09 10.67 -3.87
C PRO A 164 22.81 9.67 -2.75
N GLY A 165 22.95 8.38 -3.04
CA GLY A 165 22.86 7.30 -2.05
C GLY A 165 21.44 6.85 -1.68
N LEU A 166 20.40 7.31 -2.38
CA LEU A 166 19.04 6.78 -2.24
C LEU A 166 18.65 5.92 -3.43
N TYR A 167 18.00 4.79 -3.13
CA TYR A 167 17.66 3.80 -4.13
C TYR A 167 16.18 3.40 -4.07
N THR A 168 15.50 3.41 -5.21
CA THR A 168 14.14 2.88 -5.34
C THR A 168 14.19 1.35 -5.42
N ALA A 169 13.02 0.70 -5.26
CA ALA A 169 12.90 -0.74 -5.45
C ALA A 169 13.35 -1.23 -6.85
N GLU A 170 13.27 -0.37 -7.86
CA GLU A 170 13.63 -0.69 -9.25
C GLU A 170 15.12 -1.03 -9.38
N ILE A 171 15.94 -0.59 -8.42
CA ILE A 171 17.36 -0.98 -8.39
C ILE A 171 17.53 -2.50 -8.29
N LEU A 172 16.59 -3.19 -7.65
CA LEU A 172 16.57 -4.64 -7.50
C LEU A 172 16.01 -5.36 -8.73
N GLU A 173 15.46 -4.63 -9.71
CA GLU A 173 14.97 -5.25 -10.94
C GLU A 173 16.09 -5.63 -11.91
N THR A 174 17.32 -5.14 -11.67
CA THR A 174 18.49 -5.48 -12.49
C THR A 174 19.64 -5.98 -11.64
N SER A 175 20.46 -6.87 -12.21
CA SER A 175 21.67 -7.37 -11.55
C SER A 175 22.71 -6.26 -11.32
N ARG A 176 22.79 -5.28 -12.23
CA ARG A 176 23.64 -4.09 -12.10
C ARG A 176 23.23 -3.25 -10.90
N GLY A 177 21.95 -2.88 -10.81
CA GLY A 177 21.45 -2.08 -9.70
C GLY A 177 21.63 -2.80 -8.37
N THR A 178 21.35 -4.10 -8.33
CA THR A 178 21.56 -4.92 -7.14
C THR A 178 23.02 -4.88 -6.66
N LYS A 179 23.99 -5.02 -7.57
CA LYS A 179 25.41 -4.88 -7.23
C LYS A 179 25.76 -3.49 -6.69
N GLU A 180 25.16 -2.44 -7.25
CA GLU A 180 25.34 -1.08 -6.78
C GLU A 180 24.79 -0.90 -5.36
N LEU A 181 23.56 -1.32 -5.10
CA LEU A 181 22.95 -1.28 -3.77
C LEU A 181 23.77 -2.10 -2.75
N SER A 182 24.20 -3.32 -3.12
CA SER A 182 25.08 -4.15 -2.28
C SER A 182 26.36 -3.41 -1.90
N SER A 183 26.99 -2.71 -2.85
CA SER A 183 28.20 -1.93 -2.59
C SER A 183 27.97 -0.81 -1.58
N VAL A 184 26.86 -0.08 -1.70
CA VAL A 184 26.49 0.99 -0.75
C VAL A 184 26.17 0.43 0.64
N VAL A 185 25.39 -0.65 0.71
CA VAL A 185 25.07 -1.34 1.97
C VAL A 185 26.36 -1.80 2.66
N LEU A 186 27.25 -2.50 1.95
CA LEU A 186 28.53 -2.98 2.48
C LEU A 186 29.46 -1.84 2.90
N SER A 187 29.44 -0.71 2.18
CA SER A 187 30.21 0.50 2.53
C SER A 187 29.73 1.14 3.84
N HIS A 188 28.42 1.12 4.11
CA HIS A 188 27.90 1.59 5.39
C HIS A 188 28.24 0.63 6.54
N LEU A 189 28.04 -0.67 6.34
CA LEU A 189 28.35 -1.69 7.33
C LEU A 189 29.83 -1.66 7.75
N SER A 190 30.75 -1.54 6.80
CA SER A 190 32.20 -1.45 7.09
C SER A 190 32.60 -0.18 7.85
N LYS A 191 31.78 0.87 7.79
CA LYS A 191 31.97 2.14 8.52
C LYS A 191 31.30 2.15 9.90
N GLY A 192 30.84 1.00 10.40
CA GLY A 192 30.14 0.94 11.68
C GLY A 192 28.70 1.46 11.63
N ARG A 193 28.08 1.54 10.45
CA ARG A 193 26.72 2.10 10.27
C ARG A 193 25.73 1.01 9.87
N SER A 194 24.49 1.12 10.35
CA SER A 194 23.41 0.17 10.08
C SER A 194 22.53 0.68 8.94
N PRO A 195 22.70 0.22 7.68
CA PRO A 195 21.85 0.65 6.58
C PRO A 195 20.42 0.14 6.74
N ILE A 196 19.45 0.96 6.33
CA ILE A 196 18.03 0.64 6.28
C ILE A 196 17.59 0.77 4.83
N PHE A 197 17.11 -0.33 4.24
CA PHE A 197 16.47 -0.31 2.93
C PHE A 197 15.02 -0.78 3.07
N SER A 198 14.10 -0.03 2.45
CA SER A 198 12.67 -0.25 2.60
C SER A 198 11.98 -0.30 1.25
N SER A 199 11.19 -1.35 0.98
CA SER A 199 10.47 -1.48 -0.29
C SER A 199 9.23 -2.37 -0.19
N GLU A 200 8.06 -1.82 -0.55
CA GLU A 200 6.79 -2.59 -0.66
C GLU A 200 6.79 -3.48 -1.91
N ARG A 201 7.59 -3.16 -2.93
CA ARG A 201 7.61 -3.92 -4.19
C ARG A 201 8.12 -5.34 -3.97
N ILE A 202 9.04 -5.54 -3.01
CA ILE A 202 9.65 -6.84 -2.72
C ILE A 202 8.59 -7.83 -2.23
N SER A 203 7.70 -7.42 -1.33
CA SER A 203 6.62 -8.32 -0.89
C SER A 203 5.74 -8.75 -2.06
N THR A 204 5.46 -7.85 -3.00
CA THR A 204 4.73 -8.18 -4.24
C THR A 204 5.49 -9.16 -5.13
N MET A 205 6.84 -9.05 -5.21
CA MET A 205 7.66 -10.01 -5.96
C MET A 205 7.59 -11.40 -5.31
N LEU A 206 7.74 -11.47 -3.99
CA LEU A 206 7.73 -12.73 -3.22
C LEU A 206 6.38 -13.43 -3.26
N TYR A 207 5.25 -12.71 -3.20
CA TYR A 207 3.93 -13.32 -3.37
C TYR A 207 3.71 -13.89 -4.77
N LYS A 208 4.44 -13.37 -5.77
CA LYS A 208 4.39 -13.81 -7.17
C LYS A 208 5.60 -14.67 -7.54
N SER A 209 6.21 -15.36 -6.58
CA SER A 209 7.39 -16.19 -6.83
C SER A 209 7.22 -17.27 -7.88
N ASP A 210 5.98 -17.70 -8.09
CA ASP A 210 5.63 -18.74 -9.04
C ASP A 210 5.51 -18.17 -10.47
N ASP A 211 5.50 -16.84 -10.63
CA ASP A 211 5.57 -16.16 -11.92
C ASP A 211 7.03 -16.16 -12.41
N GLU A 212 7.29 -16.82 -13.54
CA GLU A 212 8.61 -16.87 -14.19
C GLU A 212 9.21 -15.47 -14.42
N LYS A 213 8.37 -14.43 -14.59
CA LYS A 213 8.84 -13.05 -14.77
C LYS A 213 9.41 -12.44 -13.50
N GLU A 214 9.02 -12.92 -12.32
CA GLU A 214 9.50 -12.41 -11.04
C GLU A 214 10.73 -13.19 -10.53
N LYS A 215 11.00 -14.41 -11.02
CA LYS A 215 12.19 -15.20 -10.61
C LYS A 215 13.53 -14.46 -10.76
N PRO A 216 13.84 -13.78 -11.88
CA PRO A 216 15.09 -13.02 -12.00
C PRO A 216 15.20 -11.88 -10.98
N ARG A 217 14.07 -11.27 -10.62
CA ARG A 217 14.02 -10.20 -9.62
C ARG A 217 14.21 -10.74 -8.20
N ILE A 218 13.62 -11.89 -7.89
CA ILE A 218 13.85 -12.57 -6.61
C ILE A 218 15.33 -12.99 -6.49
N ALA A 219 15.93 -13.50 -7.57
CA ALA A 219 17.36 -13.84 -7.60
C ALA A 219 18.26 -12.62 -7.35
N ASN A 220 17.86 -11.44 -7.82
CA ASN A 220 18.56 -10.19 -7.49
C ASN A 220 18.43 -9.84 -5.99
N VAL A 221 17.23 -9.95 -5.41
CA VAL A 221 17.05 -9.76 -3.95
C VAL A 221 17.91 -10.75 -3.16
N GLN A 222 17.93 -12.03 -3.56
CA GLN A 222 18.81 -13.05 -2.98
C GLN A 222 20.28 -12.62 -3.07
N SER A 223 20.73 -12.16 -4.23
CA SER A 223 22.12 -11.74 -4.44
C SER A 223 22.54 -10.59 -3.52
N LEU A 224 21.64 -9.65 -3.22
CA LEU A 224 21.88 -8.61 -2.21
C LEU A 224 22.06 -9.23 -0.82
N VAL A 225 21.13 -10.09 -0.40
CA VAL A 225 21.18 -10.76 0.92
C VAL A 225 22.46 -11.59 1.07
N ASP A 226 22.80 -12.40 0.07
CA ASP A 226 24.00 -13.23 0.05
C ASP A 226 25.28 -12.39 0.10
N SER A 227 25.31 -11.26 -0.61
CA SER A 227 26.47 -10.36 -0.59
C SER A 227 26.75 -9.81 0.80
N VAL A 228 25.70 -9.49 1.56
CA VAL A 228 25.81 -9.00 2.94
C VAL A 228 26.20 -10.14 3.90
N ARG A 229 25.54 -11.31 3.82
CA ARG A 229 25.82 -12.47 4.67
C ARG A 229 27.20 -13.08 4.43
N LYS A 230 27.68 -13.11 3.17
CA LYS A 230 29.02 -13.60 2.81
C LYS A 230 30.14 -12.78 3.44
N LYS A 231 29.88 -11.53 3.80
CA LYS A 231 30.80 -10.66 4.56
C LYS A 231 30.62 -10.78 6.08
N GLY A 232 29.80 -11.73 6.52
CA GLY A 232 29.50 -12.03 7.91
C GLY A 232 28.56 -11.04 8.59
N TRP A 233 27.95 -10.11 7.87
CA TRP A 233 27.01 -9.13 8.44
C TRP A 233 25.61 -9.73 8.62
N GLN A 234 24.90 -9.29 9.65
CA GLN A 234 23.51 -9.69 9.88
C GLN A 234 22.58 -8.93 8.93
N VAL A 235 21.57 -9.64 8.42
CA VAL A 235 20.43 -9.07 7.71
C VAL A 235 19.20 -9.26 8.60
N LYS A 236 18.50 -8.17 8.91
CA LYS A 236 17.31 -8.19 9.77
C LYS A 236 16.07 -7.75 8.97
N PRO A 237 15.26 -8.71 8.50
CA PRO A 237 13.95 -8.43 7.94
C PRO A 237 13.05 -7.70 8.94
N ILE A 238 12.29 -6.73 8.46
CA ILE A 238 11.24 -6.05 9.22
C ILE A 238 9.93 -6.15 8.45
N VAL A 239 8.91 -6.74 9.07
CA VAL A 239 7.58 -6.90 8.47
C VAL A 239 6.51 -6.28 9.35
N GLY A 240 5.67 -5.44 8.76
CA GLY A 240 4.50 -4.90 9.45
C GLY A 240 3.35 -5.91 9.54
N TYR A 241 2.73 -6.00 10.71
CA TYR A 241 1.45 -6.66 10.92
C TYR A 241 0.33 -5.63 11.08
N ARG A 242 -0.77 -5.86 10.36
CA ARG A 242 -2.03 -5.14 10.50
C ARG A 242 -3.13 -6.18 10.64
N ARG A 243 -3.98 -6.05 11.67
CA ARG A 243 -5.19 -6.87 11.86
C ARG A 243 -5.94 -7.11 10.55
N LEU A 244 -6.37 -8.35 10.34
CA LEU A 244 -6.94 -8.79 9.06
C LEU A 244 -8.15 -7.94 8.66
N PHE A 245 -9.05 -7.66 9.60
CA PHE A 245 -10.26 -6.87 9.31
C PHE A 245 -9.95 -5.43 8.86
N SER A 246 -8.82 -4.87 9.31
CA SER A 246 -8.36 -3.55 8.90
C SER A 246 -7.60 -3.60 7.57
N TRP A 247 -6.96 -4.74 7.28
CA TRP A 247 -6.23 -4.97 6.05
C TRP A 247 -7.15 -5.22 4.85
N VAL A 248 -8.15 -6.08 5.00
CA VAL A 248 -9.11 -6.50 3.96
C VAL A 248 -9.69 -5.32 3.14
N PRO A 249 -10.38 -4.34 3.74
CA PRO A 249 -10.97 -3.24 2.98
C PRO A 249 -9.92 -2.35 2.32
N SER A 250 -8.77 -2.15 2.98
CA SER A 250 -7.68 -1.34 2.44
C SER A 250 -7.02 -1.99 1.23
N TYR A 251 -6.83 -3.32 1.30
CA TYR A 251 -6.25 -4.13 0.24
C TYR A 251 -7.20 -4.23 -0.95
N HIS A 252 -8.49 -4.54 -0.70
CA HIS A 252 -9.53 -4.55 -1.72
C HIS A 252 -9.60 -3.22 -2.46
N ALA A 253 -9.67 -2.10 -1.74
CA ALA A 253 -9.72 -0.77 -2.36
C ALA A 253 -8.54 -0.55 -3.32
N GLN A 254 -7.30 -0.85 -2.90
CA GLN A 254 -6.13 -0.71 -3.77
C GLN A 254 -6.16 -1.63 -4.99
N ARG A 255 -6.71 -2.82 -4.85
CA ARG A 255 -6.84 -3.77 -5.96
C ARG A 255 -7.87 -3.30 -6.98
N VAL A 256 -9.05 -2.90 -6.53
CA VAL A 256 -10.09 -2.36 -7.43
C VAL A 256 -9.58 -1.16 -8.22
N PHE A 257 -8.78 -0.28 -7.61
CA PHE A 257 -8.14 0.84 -8.34
C PHE A 257 -7.12 0.41 -9.40
N ARG A 258 -6.56 -0.81 -9.31
CA ARG A 258 -5.47 -1.28 -10.18
C ARG A 258 -5.93 -2.23 -11.28
N PHE A 259 -7.08 -2.89 -11.16
CA PHE A 259 -7.53 -3.82 -12.19
C PHE A 259 -8.05 -3.10 -13.44
N HIS A 260 -7.36 -3.37 -14.55
CA HIS A 260 -7.78 -2.96 -15.88
C HIS A 260 -8.94 -3.81 -16.39
N ASP A 261 -8.95 -5.09 -16.01
CA ASP A 261 -10.00 -6.04 -16.36
C ASP A 261 -11.28 -5.75 -15.55
N PRO A 262 -12.41 -5.42 -16.20
CA PRO A 262 -13.71 -5.27 -15.56
C PRO A 262 -14.16 -6.52 -14.78
N GLN A 263 -13.79 -7.73 -15.23
CA GLN A 263 -14.17 -8.98 -14.56
C GLN A 263 -13.51 -9.12 -13.17
N CYS A 264 -12.36 -8.46 -13.00
CA CYS A 264 -11.66 -8.41 -11.72
C CYS A 264 -12.15 -7.28 -10.79
N ARG A 265 -13.11 -6.47 -11.24
CA ARG A 265 -13.73 -5.39 -10.45
C ARG A 265 -14.97 -5.89 -9.74
N MET A 266 -14.75 -6.79 -8.80
CA MET A 266 -15.81 -7.28 -7.94
C MET A 266 -15.95 -6.44 -6.67
N SER A 267 -17.20 -6.45 -6.21
CA SER A 267 -17.61 -6.02 -4.89
C SER A 267 -16.76 -6.69 -3.81
N MET A 268 -16.47 -5.97 -2.72
CA MET A 268 -15.67 -6.50 -1.60
C MET A 268 -16.33 -7.74 -0.98
N ILE A 269 -17.67 -7.74 -0.93
CA ILE A 269 -18.50 -8.83 -0.43
C ILE A 269 -18.28 -10.08 -1.27
N LYS A 270 -18.42 -9.96 -2.60
CA LYS A 270 -18.18 -11.07 -3.53
C LYS A 270 -16.74 -11.56 -3.45
N TRP A 271 -15.77 -10.65 -3.35
CA TRP A 271 -14.36 -11.00 -3.20
C TRP A 271 -14.08 -11.82 -1.93
N PHE A 272 -14.73 -11.48 -0.83
CA PHE A 272 -14.57 -12.18 0.45
C PHE A 272 -15.17 -13.60 0.42
N ASP A 273 -16.30 -13.80 -0.26
CA ASP A 273 -16.93 -15.12 -0.37
C ASP A 273 -16.26 -16.02 -1.42
N GLN A 274 -15.95 -15.45 -2.59
CA GLN A 274 -15.56 -16.20 -3.79
C GLN A 274 -14.04 -16.32 -3.97
N HIS A 275 -13.27 -16.16 -2.89
CA HIS A 275 -11.81 -16.15 -2.91
C HIS A 275 -11.16 -17.31 -3.72
N ASP A 276 -11.74 -18.52 -3.71
CA ASP A 276 -11.25 -19.67 -4.47
C ASP A 276 -11.62 -19.64 -5.96
N ALA A 277 -12.75 -19.02 -6.31
CA ALA A 277 -13.33 -19.10 -7.65
C ALA A 277 -12.67 -18.15 -8.66
N ILE A 278 -11.80 -17.24 -8.19
CA ILE A 278 -11.32 -16.11 -8.99
C ILE A 278 -9.79 -16.11 -9.08
N TRP A 279 -9.26 -17.29 -9.39
CA TRP A 279 -7.83 -17.50 -9.58
C TRP A 279 -7.23 -16.65 -10.72
N GLU A 280 -8.03 -16.24 -11.71
CA GLU A 280 -7.56 -15.44 -12.85
C GLU A 280 -7.31 -13.96 -12.49
N CYS A 281 -8.10 -13.42 -11.56
CA CYS A 281 -7.96 -12.03 -11.11
C CYS A 281 -7.08 -11.89 -9.86
N THR A 282 -6.75 -13.01 -9.22
CA THR A 282 -5.92 -13.02 -8.03
C THR A 282 -4.63 -13.79 -8.24
N SER A 283 -3.48 -13.16 -7.94
CA SER A 283 -2.35 -13.94 -7.43
C SER A 283 -2.90 -14.90 -6.37
N LYS A 284 -2.39 -16.14 -6.29
CA LYS A 284 -2.83 -17.24 -5.40
C LYS A 284 -2.73 -16.93 -3.89
N GLU A 285 -2.81 -15.68 -3.50
CA GLU A 285 -2.87 -15.14 -2.15
C GLU A 285 -4.24 -15.44 -1.53
N SER A 286 -4.49 -16.70 -1.17
CA SER A 286 -5.59 -17.01 -0.24
C SER A 286 -5.16 -16.59 1.15
N PHE A 287 -5.82 -15.57 1.70
CA PHE A 287 -5.63 -15.14 3.09
C PHE A 287 -6.55 -15.89 4.06
N VAL A 288 -7.23 -16.95 3.59
CA VAL A 288 -8.18 -17.71 4.40
C VAL A 288 -7.47 -18.62 5.39
N ASP A 289 -6.40 -19.27 4.94
CA ASP A 289 -5.64 -20.18 5.80
C ASP A 289 -4.48 -19.49 6.50
N GLN A 290 -3.97 -18.39 5.94
CA GLN A 290 -2.77 -17.72 6.44
C GLN A 290 -2.86 -16.20 6.32
N HIS A 291 -2.43 -15.49 7.37
CA HIS A 291 -2.35 -14.03 7.33
C HIS A 291 -1.30 -13.57 6.30
N PRO A 292 -1.52 -12.48 5.53
CA PRO A 292 -0.53 -11.98 4.58
C PRO A 292 0.85 -11.72 5.19
N THR A 293 0.92 -11.20 6.42
CA THR A 293 2.20 -11.06 7.15
C THR A 293 2.90 -12.39 7.35
N GLN A 294 2.19 -13.44 7.76
CA GLN A 294 2.78 -14.77 7.95
C GLN A 294 3.21 -15.38 6.61
N MET A 295 2.38 -15.27 5.57
CA MET A 295 2.74 -15.69 4.21
C MET A 295 4.06 -15.05 3.76
N LEU A 296 4.25 -13.75 4.03
CA LEU A 296 5.48 -13.05 3.69
C LEU A 296 6.66 -13.56 4.52
N VAL A 297 6.50 -13.77 5.82
CA VAL A 297 7.53 -14.37 6.68
C VAL A 297 7.99 -15.73 6.15
N ASP A 298 7.04 -16.59 5.78
CA ASP A 298 7.35 -17.91 5.23
C ASP A 298 8.09 -17.83 3.89
N LYS A 299 7.71 -16.87 3.03
CA LYS A 299 8.40 -16.62 1.75
C LYS A 299 9.80 -16.07 1.95
N LEU A 300 10.04 -15.21 2.95
CA LEU A 300 11.38 -14.72 3.28
C LEU A 300 12.28 -15.85 3.77
N ASN A 301 11.75 -16.73 4.61
CA ASN A 301 12.49 -17.89 5.07
C ASN A 301 12.79 -18.86 3.91
N SER A 302 11.74 -19.33 3.22
CA SER A 302 11.86 -20.35 2.18
C SER A 302 12.62 -19.89 0.93
N GLN A 303 12.54 -18.61 0.56
CA GLN A 303 13.16 -18.09 -0.66
C GLN A 303 14.45 -17.34 -0.40
N LEU A 304 14.58 -16.66 0.74
CA LEU A 304 15.74 -15.83 1.06
C LEU A 304 16.64 -16.39 2.17
N GLY A 305 16.22 -17.48 2.83
CA GLY A 305 16.90 -18.02 4.01
C GLY A 305 16.90 -17.03 5.18
N LEU A 306 15.90 -16.15 5.25
CA LEU A 306 15.75 -15.11 6.25
C LEU A 306 14.68 -15.53 7.27
N ASP A 307 15.11 -16.20 8.33
CA ASP A 307 14.28 -16.76 9.41
C ASP A 307 14.14 -15.82 10.62
N ASP A 308 15.14 -14.98 10.90
CA ASP A 308 15.12 -14.01 12.01
C ASP A 308 14.32 -12.73 11.69
N VAL A 309 13.03 -12.87 11.37
CA VAL A 309 12.15 -11.76 10.97
C VAL A 309 11.60 -10.98 12.18
N ALA A 310 11.77 -9.65 12.21
CA ALA A 310 11.05 -8.80 13.16
C ALA A 310 9.66 -8.49 12.63
N ILE A 311 8.61 -8.97 13.33
CA ILE A 311 7.22 -8.64 13.00
C ILE A 311 6.73 -7.53 13.94
N VAL A 312 6.43 -6.35 13.37
CA VAL A 312 5.96 -5.18 14.13
C VAL A 312 4.43 -5.16 14.13
N ASN A 313 3.82 -5.34 15.30
CA ASN A 313 2.37 -5.24 15.46
C ASN A 313 1.93 -3.77 15.55
N MET A 314 1.40 -3.21 14.46
CA MET A 314 0.98 -1.80 14.42
C MET A 314 -0.19 -1.43 15.36
N HIS A 315 -0.81 -2.41 16.01
CA HIS A 315 -1.88 -2.22 16.99
C HIS A 315 -1.37 -2.24 18.44
N ARG A 316 -0.06 -2.43 18.65
CA ARG A 316 0.62 -2.40 19.96
C ARG A 316 1.27 -1.03 20.22
N MET A 317 0.60 0.04 19.82
CA MET A 317 1.10 1.39 20.06
C MET A 317 1.14 1.67 21.57
N LYS A 318 2.25 2.24 22.02
CA LYS A 318 2.40 2.77 23.37
C LYS A 318 2.16 4.27 23.38
N PRO A 319 1.91 4.89 24.55
CA PRO A 319 1.81 6.35 24.66
C PRO A 319 3.02 7.07 24.07
N GLU A 320 4.22 6.50 24.18
CA GLU A 320 5.46 7.07 23.62
C GLU A 320 5.50 7.06 22.09
N ASP A 321 4.70 6.20 21.43
CA ASP A 321 4.60 6.16 19.97
C ASP A 321 3.71 7.29 19.43
N ARG A 322 2.97 7.98 20.30
CA ARG A 322 2.08 9.11 19.97
C ARG A 322 1.13 8.82 18.80
N GLY A 323 0.73 7.56 18.64
CA GLY A 323 -0.13 7.11 17.55
C GLY A 323 0.53 7.04 16.17
N ASP A 324 1.86 7.18 16.06
CA ASP A 324 2.60 7.12 14.81
C ASP A 324 3.27 5.75 14.60
N ILE A 325 2.90 5.07 13.51
CA ILE A 325 3.47 3.77 13.14
C ILE A 325 4.98 3.85 12.86
N PHE A 326 5.50 5.00 12.43
CA PHE A 326 6.94 5.15 12.21
C PHE A 326 7.70 5.15 13.54
N HIS A 327 7.24 5.95 14.51
CA HIS A 327 7.77 5.93 15.88
C HIS A 327 7.82 4.52 16.45
N GLN A 328 6.72 3.77 16.33
CA GLN A 328 6.64 2.41 16.83
C GLN A 328 7.68 1.49 16.17
N VAL A 329 7.76 1.48 14.83
CA VAL A 329 8.73 0.64 14.10
C VAL A 329 10.16 0.97 14.49
N VAL A 330 10.49 2.26 14.60
CA VAL A 330 11.83 2.70 14.99
C VAL A 330 12.14 2.26 16.43
N ARG A 331 11.21 2.48 17.37
CA ARG A 331 11.37 2.08 18.78
C ARG A 331 11.54 0.57 18.96
N GLU A 332 10.74 -0.24 18.27
CA GLU A 332 10.73 -1.69 18.45
C GLU A 332 11.90 -2.40 17.77
N VAL A 333 12.41 -1.84 16.67
CA VAL A 333 13.35 -2.56 15.81
C VAL A 333 14.76 -1.98 15.84
N LEU A 334 14.90 -0.67 16.06
CA LEU A 334 16.20 0.01 16.00
C LEU A 334 16.70 0.30 17.42
N PRO A 335 17.66 -0.48 17.97
CA PRO A 335 18.22 -0.18 19.29
C PRO A 335 18.90 1.20 19.32
N GLY A 336 18.81 1.86 20.48
CA GLY A 336 19.55 3.11 20.77
C GLY A 336 19.02 4.37 20.09
N VAL A 337 17.80 4.37 19.55
CA VAL A 337 17.21 5.51 18.81
C VAL A 337 16.41 6.49 19.67
N GLY A 338 16.46 6.37 21.00
CA GLY A 338 15.65 7.20 21.90
C GLY A 338 15.89 8.71 21.76
N SER A 339 17.15 9.13 21.56
CA SER A 339 17.49 10.55 21.28
C SER A 339 16.92 11.02 19.94
N PHE A 340 17.07 10.19 18.90
CA PHE A 340 16.52 10.48 17.58
C PHE A 340 15.01 10.70 17.63
N LEU A 341 14.25 9.85 18.33
CA LEU A 341 12.80 10.00 18.44
C LEU A 341 12.41 11.30 19.17
N LYS A 342 13.14 11.67 20.23
CA LYS A 342 12.93 12.96 20.92
C LYS A 342 13.17 14.16 20.00
N ASP A 343 14.24 14.13 19.22
CA ASP A 343 14.55 15.20 18.26
C ASP A 343 13.59 15.20 17.08
N PHE A 344 13.14 14.02 16.66
CA PHE A 344 12.18 13.84 15.57
C PHE A 344 10.84 14.49 15.95
N ASP A 345 10.34 14.22 17.14
CA ASP A 345 9.13 14.84 17.68
C ASP A 345 9.22 16.36 17.68
N LYS A 346 10.34 16.90 18.16
CA LYS A 346 10.58 18.34 18.20
C LYS A 346 10.61 18.97 16.82
N LYS A 347 11.21 18.28 15.83
CA LYS A 347 11.44 18.83 14.50
C LYS A 347 10.23 18.71 13.58
N TYR A 348 9.53 17.58 13.61
CA TYR A 348 8.51 17.27 12.60
C TYR A 348 7.08 17.47 13.10
N SER A 349 6.86 17.67 14.41
CA SER A 349 5.54 17.94 15.03
C SER A 349 4.41 17.27 14.26
N LEU A 350 4.44 15.94 14.20
CA LEU A 350 3.51 15.21 13.36
C LEU A 350 2.10 15.44 13.88
N GLU A 351 1.28 16.13 13.08
CA GLU A 351 -0.16 15.98 13.23
C GLU A 351 -0.46 14.50 13.03
N LEU A 352 -1.16 13.91 14.01
CA LEU A 352 -1.67 12.55 13.90
C LEU A 352 -2.38 12.44 12.56
N ALA A 353 -1.79 11.68 11.64
CA ALA A 353 -2.42 11.40 10.38
C ALA A 353 -3.70 10.64 10.72
N ASN A 354 -4.85 11.33 10.66
CA ASN A 354 -6.14 10.70 10.86
C ASN A 354 -6.25 9.56 9.85
N THR A 355 -6.02 8.33 10.31
CA THR A 355 -6.28 7.16 9.49
C THR A 355 -7.77 7.22 9.19
N SER A 356 -8.12 7.33 7.90
CA SER A 356 -9.52 7.48 7.49
C SER A 356 -10.37 6.40 8.14
N THR A 357 -11.14 6.78 9.16
CA THR A 357 -12.18 5.95 9.77
C THR A 357 -13.39 5.87 8.84
N ALA A 358 -13.51 6.83 7.91
CA ALA A 358 -14.65 6.99 7.01
C ALA A 358 -14.83 5.83 6.02
N LYS A 359 -16.11 5.59 5.68
CA LYS A 359 -16.57 4.78 4.54
C LYS A 359 -15.69 5.05 3.32
N ILE A 360 -15.19 4.01 2.66
CA ILE A 360 -14.37 4.15 1.45
C ILE A 360 -15.30 4.55 0.30
N PRO A 361 -15.36 5.82 -0.12
CA PRO A 361 -16.26 6.20 -1.19
C PRO A 361 -15.58 5.80 -2.50
N ASN A 362 -16.10 4.76 -3.14
CA ASN A 362 -15.46 4.18 -4.32
C ASN A 362 -15.95 4.88 -5.60
N TYR A 363 -15.61 6.16 -5.75
CA TYR A 363 -15.91 6.95 -6.95
C TYR A 363 -15.39 6.27 -8.23
N TYR A 364 -14.28 5.54 -8.15
CA TYR A 364 -13.75 4.79 -9.28
C TYR A 364 -14.67 3.66 -9.71
N HIS A 365 -15.24 2.91 -8.76
CA HIS A 365 -16.24 1.89 -9.03
C HIS A 365 -17.51 2.52 -9.62
N LEU A 366 -17.98 3.64 -9.07
CA LEU A 366 -19.14 4.37 -9.62
C LEU A 366 -18.92 4.79 -11.08
N VAL A 367 -17.81 5.45 -11.39
CA VAL A 367 -17.46 5.87 -12.76
C VAL A 367 -17.32 4.67 -13.69
N THR A 368 -16.70 3.60 -13.21
CA THR A 368 -16.51 2.38 -13.99
C THR A 368 -17.82 1.71 -14.34
N ALA A 369 -18.70 1.48 -13.36
CA ALA A 369 -19.97 0.80 -13.61
C ALA A 369 -20.86 1.65 -14.51
N PHE A 370 -20.80 2.98 -14.39
CA PHE A 370 -21.44 3.89 -15.35
C PHE A 370 -20.88 3.70 -16.77
N ALA A 371 -19.55 3.64 -16.93
CA ALA A 371 -18.93 3.47 -18.24
C ALA A 371 -19.37 2.16 -18.90
N ILE A 372 -19.46 1.07 -18.12
CA ILE A 372 -19.98 -0.23 -18.57
C ILE A 372 -21.47 -0.12 -18.95
N ALA A 373 -22.30 0.43 -18.06
CA ALA A 373 -23.75 0.54 -18.29
C ALA A 373 -24.12 1.38 -19.52
N GLU A 374 -23.28 2.35 -19.90
CA GLU A 374 -23.49 3.19 -21.08
C GLU A 374 -22.71 2.70 -22.31
N GLY A 375 -22.06 1.52 -22.25
CA GLY A 375 -21.30 0.95 -23.38
C GLY A 375 -20.04 1.74 -23.75
N ILE A 376 -19.44 2.44 -22.79
CA ILE A 376 -18.24 3.28 -22.93
C ILE A 376 -16.99 2.56 -22.37
N GLU A 377 -16.90 1.25 -22.57
CA GLU A 377 -15.92 0.38 -21.91
C GLU A 377 -14.46 0.63 -22.34
N ASN A 378 -14.26 1.29 -23.49
CA ASN A 378 -12.92 1.55 -24.08
C ASN A 378 -12.24 2.84 -23.57
N GLN A 379 -12.61 3.38 -22.41
CA GLN A 379 -11.90 4.53 -21.84
C GLN A 379 -10.56 4.11 -21.24
N SER A 380 -9.53 4.91 -21.47
CA SER A 380 -8.24 4.70 -20.81
C SER A 380 -8.39 4.84 -19.29
N ILE A 381 -7.59 4.11 -18.52
CA ILE A 381 -7.58 4.16 -17.04
C ILE A 381 -7.40 5.59 -16.54
N GLN A 382 -6.55 6.36 -17.21
CA GLN A 382 -6.32 7.77 -16.87
C GLN A 382 -7.64 8.57 -16.94
N LYS A 383 -8.46 8.37 -17.98
CA LYS A 383 -9.76 9.07 -18.08
C LYS A 383 -10.73 8.65 -16.98
N ILE A 384 -10.77 7.36 -16.62
CA ILE A 384 -11.58 6.87 -15.50
C ILE A 384 -11.10 7.51 -14.19
N GLN A 385 -9.78 7.59 -13.95
CA GLN A 385 -9.20 8.21 -12.76
C GLN A 385 -9.50 9.71 -12.69
N GLU A 386 -9.42 10.42 -13.82
CA GLU A 386 -9.76 11.83 -13.91
C GLU A 386 -11.25 12.07 -13.63
N ALA A 387 -12.14 11.26 -14.21
CA ALA A 387 -13.58 11.32 -13.96
C ALA A 387 -13.92 11.00 -12.50
N ALA A 388 -13.28 9.97 -11.92
CA ALA A 388 -13.46 9.62 -10.51
C ALA A 388 -13.00 10.76 -9.59
N SER A 389 -11.87 11.41 -9.92
CA SER A 389 -11.38 12.59 -9.18
C SER A 389 -12.33 13.78 -9.30
N LYS A 390 -12.94 14.00 -10.48
CA LYS A 390 -13.97 15.03 -10.69
C LYS A 390 -15.23 14.76 -9.87
N LEU A 391 -15.69 13.51 -9.82
CA LEU A 391 -16.83 13.13 -8.99
C LEU A 391 -16.52 13.21 -7.50
N HIS A 392 -15.31 12.84 -7.08
CA HIS A 392 -14.88 12.97 -5.69
C HIS A 392 -14.99 14.41 -5.19
N ARG A 393 -14.59 15.39 -6.02
CA ARG A 393 -14.78 16.82 -5.72
C ARG A 393 -16.25 17.26 -5.63
N LYS A 394 -17.18 16.42 -6.07
CA LYS A 394 -18.64 16.63 -6.03
C LYS A 394 -19.32 15.70 -5.00
N SER A 395 -18.58 15.18 -4.04
CA SER A 395 -19.08 14.29 -2.98
C SER A 395 -20.32 14.85 -2.28
N ALA A 396 -20.30 16.12 -1.88
CA ALA A 396 -21.42 16.78 -1.20
C ALA A 396 -22.66 16.92 -2.09
N GLU A 397 -22.47 17.16 -3.40
CA GLU A 397 -23.58 17.21 -4.38
C GLU A 397 -24.22 15.83 -4.53
N ILE A 398 -23.40 14.78 -4.63
CA ILE A 398 -23.85 13.39 -4.70
C ILE A 398 -24.61 13.03 -3.41
N ALA A 399 -24.05 13.31 -2.24
CA ALA A 399 -24.72 13.07 -0.97
C ALA A 399 -26.10 13.76 -0.90
N LYS A 400 -26.19 15.03 -1.35
CA LYS A 400 -27.45 15.77 -1.41
C LYS A 400 -28.49 15.10 -2.32
N MET A 401 -28.08 14.47 -3.44
CA MET A 401 -29.00 13.73 -4.32
C MET A 401 -29.69 12.56 -3.61
N PHE A 402 -29.07 12.01 -2.56
CA PHE A 402 -29.63 10.93 -1.74
C PHE A 402 -30.20 11.42 -0.41
N GLY A 403 -30.17 12.73 -0.12
CA GLY A 403 -30.67 13.28 1.14
C GLY A 403 -29.65 13.23 2.29
N GLY A 404 -28.36 13.14 2.01
CA GLY A 404 -27.27 13.09 3.00
C GLY A 404 -26.32 11.91 2.78
N GLU A 405 -25.15 11.93 3.44
CA GLU A 405 -24.14 10.88 3.31
C GLU A 405 -24.62 9.53 3.85
N ASP A 406 -25.45 9.54 4.88
CA ASP A 406 -26.01 8.32 5.49
C ASP A 406 -27.11 7.66 4.66
N ASN A 407 -27.68 8.40 3.69
CA ASN A 407 -28.75 7.91 2.82
C ASN A 407 -28.23 7.41 1.47
N ILE A 408 -26.92 7.44 1.22
CA ILE A 408 -26.32 6.86 0.02
C ILE A 408 -26.51 5.33 0.07
N PRO A 409 -27.11 4.70 -0.96
CA PRO A 409 -27.28 3.26 -1.00
C PRO A 409 -25.95 2.51 -0.86
N THR A 410 -25.92 1.54 0.06
CA THR A 410 -24.74 0.71 0.32
C THR A 410 -25.11 -0.76 0.39
N HIS A 411 -24.18 -1.61 -0.06
CA HIS A 411 -24.17 -3.03 0.23
C HIS A 411 -23.09 -3.28 1.30
N CYS A 412 -23.46 -3.91 2.41
CA CYS A 412 -22.55 -4.24 3.50
C CYS A 412 -22.35 -5.75 3.63
N PHE A 413 -21.28 -6.13 4.32
CA PHE A 413 -21.08 -7.52 4.72
C PHE A 413 -22.30 -8.02 5.53
N SER A 414 -22.68 -9.28 5.30
CA SER A 414 -23.67 -9.96 6.14
C SER A 414 -23.09 -10.26 7.53
N ASP A 415 -23.97 -10.52 8.50
CA ASP A 415 -23.55 -10.89 9.86
C ASP A 415 -22.63 -12.12 9.87
N ASP A 416 -22.88 -13.10 9.00
CA ASP A 416 -22.05 -14.30 8.91
C ASP A 416 -20.67 -13.99 8.32
N GLN A 417 -20.59 -13.09 7.35
CA GLN A 417 -19.31 -12.62 6.81
C GLN A 417 -18.52 -11.84 7.86
N LEU A 418 -19.18 -10.97 8.64
CA LEU A 418 -18.56 -10.22 9.73
C LEU A 418 -18.05 -11.16 10.83
N LYS A 419 -18.86 -12.14 11.25
CA LYS A 419 -18.45 -13.18 12.22
C LYS A 419 -17.26 -13.98 11.72
N LYS A 420 -17.27 -14.40 10.44
CA LYS A 420 -16.17 -15.12 9.80
C LYS A 420 -14.89 -14.28 9.79
N LEU A 421 -14.97 -13.02 9.37
CA LEU A 421 -13.83 -12.09 9.32
C LEU A 421 -13.24 -11.84 10.70
N LEU A 422 -14.08 -11.61 11.72
CA LEU A 422 -13.63 -11.44 13.10
C LEU A 422 -12.92 -12.70 13.62
N LYS A 423 -13.53 -13.87 13.42
CA LYS A 423 -12.94 -15.16 13.83
C LYS A 423 -11.55 -15.36 13.23
N MET A 424 -11.41 -15.10 11.93
CA MET A 424 -10.12 -15.20 11.24
C MET A 424 -9.10 -14.18 11.75
N SER A 425 -9.52 -12.93 11.95
CA SER A 425 -8.65 -11.86 12.44
C SER A 425 -8.11 -12.16 13.85
N LEU A 426 -8.96 -12.64 14.76
CA LEU A 426 -8.57 -13.07 16.10
C LEU A 426 -7.63 -14.27 16.05
N LYS A 427 -7.93 -15.28 15.22
CA LYS A 427 -7.07 -16.45 15.02
C LYS A 427 -5.66 -16.02 14.62
N PHE A 428 -5.53 -15.18 13.59
CA PHE A 428 -4.23 -14.75 13.10
C PHE A 428 -3.45 -13.90 14.09
N GLU A 429 -4.13 -13.05 14.86
CA GLU A 429 -3.46 -12.27 15.91
C GLU A 429 -2.91 -13.18 17.02
N LYS A 430 -3.70 -14.17 17.44
CA LYS A 430 -3.29 -15.17 18.42
C LYS A 430 -2.11 -16.03 17.96
N GLU A 431 -2.11 -16.42 16.68
CA GLU A 431 -1.01 -17.21 16.08
C GLU A 431 0.29 -16.40 15.97
N LEU A 432 0.20 -15.14 15.55
CA LEU A 432 1.38 -14.28 15.36
C LEU A 432 1.92 -13.68 16.66
N PHE A 433 1.06 -13.41 17.64
CA PHE A 433 1.42 -12.72 18.89
C PHE A 433 0.79 -13.39 20.13
N PRO A 434 1.07 -14.68 20.40
CA PRO A 434 0.38 -15.42 21.46
C PRO A 434 0.54 -14.78 22.85
N GLU A 435 1.73 -14.28 23.19
CA GLU A 435 1.98 -13.64 24.49
C GLU A 435 1.18 -12.35 24.66
N TRP A 436 1.10 -11.53 23.62
CA TRP A 436 0.36 -10.27 23.66
C TRP A 436 -1.15 -10.50 23.60
N PHE A 437 -1.60 -11.48 22.81
CA PHE A 437 -3.00 -11.88 22.75
C PHE A 437 -3.50 -12.42 24.11
N ALA A 438 -2.61 -13.04 24.90
CA ALA A 438 -2.91 -13.52 26.24
C ALA A 438 -2.95 -12.40 27.31
N MET A 439 -2.53 -11.18 27.00
CA MET A 439 -2.62 -10.05 27.94
C MET A 439 -4.09 -9.61 28.13
N ASP A 440 -4.43 -9.23 29.36
CA ASP A 440 -5.77 -8.76 29.70
C ASP A 440 -6.19 -7.58 28.82
N GLY A 441 -7.37 -7.70 28.20
CA GLY A 441 -7.96 -6.67 27.37
C GLY A 441 -7.53 -6.66 25.90
N THR A 442 -6.51 -7.43 25.48
CA THR A 442 -6.07 -7.46 24.07
C THR A 442 -7.17 -7.94 23.12
N GLU A 443 -7.78 -9.11 23.41
CA GLU A 443 -8.88 -9.63 22.60
C GLU A 443 -10.10 -8.68 22.61
N LEU A 444 -10.42 -8.12 23.78
CA LEU A 444 -11.53 -7.17 23.91
C LEU A 444 -11.28 -5.91 23.07
N GLY A 445 -10.06 -5.37 23.10
CA GLY A 445 -9.64 -4.25 22.26
C GLY A 445 -9.78 -4.57 20.77
N HIS A 446 -9.37 -5.77 20.35
CA HIS A 446 -9.57 -6.24 18.97
C HIS A 446 -11.06 -6.24 18.58
N ARG A 447 -11.93 -6.77 19.44
CA ARG A 447 -13.38 -6.82 19.19
C ARG A 447 -14.00 -5.42 19.16
N ASN A 448 -13.57 -4.53 20.04
CA ASN A 448 -14.06 -3.16 20.08
C ASN A 448 -13.67 -2.38 18.81
N GLU A 449 -12.42 -2.49 18.36
CA GLU A 449 -11.99 -1.87 17.10
C GLU A 449 -12.70 -2.49 15.88
N PHE A 450 -13.00 -3.79 15.92
CA PHE A 450 -13.79 -4.44 14.88
C PHE A 450 -15.22 -3.89 14.84
N GLN A 451 -15.85 -3.71 16.00
CA GLN A 451 -17.18 -3.12 16.10
C GLN A 451 -17.18 -1.67 15.63
N GLU A 452 -16.20 -0.87 16.04
CA GLU A 452 -16.03 0.50 15.56
C GLU A 452 -15.85 0.54 14.02
N ALA A 453 -15.17 -0.44 13.44
CA ALA A 453 -15.05 -0.56 11.99
C ALA A 453 -16.41 -0.87 11.31
N ILE A 454 -17.27 -1.68 11.94
CA ILE A 454 -18.65 -1.94 11.49
C ILE A 454 -19.46 -0.64 11.57
N ASP A 455 -19.45 0.02 12.72
CA ASP A 455 -20.25 1.21 13.00
C ASP A 455 -19.88 2.36 12.05
N ASN A 456 -18.61 2.46 11.69
CA ASN A 456 -18.11 3.42 10.70
C ASN A 456 -18.36 3.01 9.23
N GLY A 457 -19.00 1.87 8.99
CA GLY A 457 -19.32 1.37 7.65
C GLY A 457 -18.11 0.96 6.82
N LYS A 458 -16.99 0.55 7.44
CA LYS A 458 -15.76 0.12 6.71
C LYS A 458 -15.99 -1.14 5.88
N PHE A 459 -17.00 -1.94 6.22
CA PHE A 459 -17.38 -3.16 5.51
C PHE A 459 -18.56 -2.96 4.54
N CYS A 460 -18.86 -1.70 4.23
CA CYS A 460 -19.89 -1.31 3.28
C CYS A 460 -19.25 -0.68 2.04
N GLU A 461 -19.82 -0.97 0.88
CA GLU A 461 -19.50 -0.33 -0.38
C GLU A 461 -20.76 0.29 -0.98
N TRP A 462 -20.60 1.28 -1.84
CA TRP A 462 -21.74 1.87 -2.55
C TRP A 462 -22.44 0.84 -3.41
N ASP A 463 -23.77 0.78 -3.30
CA ASP A 463 -24.61 0.03 -4.24
C ASP A 463 -24.73 0.85 -5.53
N VAL A 464 -23.72 0.70 -6.39
CA VAL A 464 -23.60 1.46 -7.63
C VAL A 464 -24.81 1.21 -8.54
N GLU A 465 -25.36 0.00 -8.57
CA GLU A 465 -26.53 -0.34 -9.37
C GLU A 465 -27.76 0.46 -8.92
N MET A 466 -28.00 0.52 -7.60
CA MET A 466 -29.08 1.33 -7.04
C MET A 466 -28.83 2.84 -7.22
N MET A 467 -27.59 3.30 -7.03
CA MET A 467 -27.21 4.70 -7.23
C MET A 467 -27.47 5.16 -8.67
N LEU A 468 -27.12 4.34 -9.67
CA LEU A 468 -27.30 4.65 -11.09
C LEU A 468 -28.76 4.65 -11.54
N LYS A 469 -29.72 4.22 -10.72
CA LYS A 469 -31.16 4.42 -10.99
C LYS A 469 -31.55 5.90 -10.92
N LYS A 470 -30.82 6.73 -10.17
CA LYS A 470 -31.06 8.19 -10.13
C LYS A 470 -30.56 8.86 -11.40
N LYS A 471 -31.47 9.54 -12.10
CA LYS A 471 -31.18 10.23 -13.36
C LYS A 471 -30.15 11.35 -13.16
N GLU A 472 -30.27 12.11 -12.07
CA GLU A 472 -29.39 13.24 -11.74
C GLU A 472 -27.93 12.80 -11.61
N LEU A 473 -27.69 11.65 -10.97
CA LEU A 473 -26.36 11.10 -10.81
C LEU A 473 -25.78 10.61 -12.14
N ARG A 474 -26.58 9.92 -12.96
CA ARG A 474 -26.17 9.48 -14.31
C ARG A 474 -25.78 10.66 -15.18
N ASP A 475 -26.60 11.72 -15.19
CA ASP A 475 -26.34 12.94 -15.95
C ASP A 475 -25.05 13.61 -15.46
N LEU A 476 -24.81 13.63 -14.14
CA LEU A 476 -23.58 14.15 -13.56
C LEU A 476 -22.35 13.35 -14.02
N VAL A 477 -22.39 12.02 -13.92
CA VAL A 477 -21.28 11.16 -14.36
C VAL A 477 -21.02 11.35 -15.87
N LYS A 478 -22.08 11.37 -16.69
CA LYS A 478 -21.99 11.65 -18.13
C LYS A 478 -21.29 12.97 -18.44
N LYS A 479 -21.62 14.02 -17.69
CA LYS A 479 -20.98 15.35 -17.83
C LYS A 479 -19.47 15.29 -17.52
N THR A 480 -19.04 14.47 -16.55
CA THR A 480 -17.60 14.33 -16.25
C THR A 480 -16.80 13.73 -17.40
N PHE A 481 -17.42 12.89 -18.25
CA PHE A 481 -16.81 12.33 -19.46
C PHE A 481 -16.87 13.29 -20.67
N LYS A 482 -17.96 14.04 -20.87
CA LYS A 482 -18.14 14.92 -22.05
C LYS A 482 -17.11 16.05 -22.14
N HIS A 483 -16.78 16.70 -21.02
CA HIS A 483 -15.81 17.81 -20.99
C HIS A 483 -14.38 17.44 -21.43
N GLN A 484 -14.07 16.17 -21.65
CA GLN A 484 -12.77 15.77 -22.19
C GLN A 484 -12.73 15.78 -23.73
N LYS A 485 -13.86 15.69 -24.43
CA LYS A 485 -13.86 15.71 -25.90
C LYS A 485 -13.58 17.10 -26.46
N GLU A 486 -13.95 18.16 -25.74
CA GLU A 486 -13.89 19.55 -26.25
C GLU A 486 -12.55 20.25 -26.00
N LEU A 487 -11.63 19.66 -25.22
CA LEU A 487 -10.32 20.26 -24.90
C LEU A 487 -9.18 19.82 -25.84
N TYR A 488 -9.46 18.91 -26.79
CA TYR A 488 -8.47 18.33 -27.70
C TYR A 488 -8.81 18.55 -29.19
N TRP A 489 -9.80 19.40 -29.47
CA TRP A 489 -10.10 19.97 -30.77
C TRP A 489 -10.05 21.49 -30.63
#